data_AF-A0A086L3R1-F1
#
_entry.id   AF-A0A086L3R1-F1
#
_cell.length_a   1.000
_cell.length_b   1.000
_cell.length_c   1.000
_cell.angle_alpha   90.00
_cell.angle_beta   90.00
_cell.angle_gamma   90.00
#
_symmetry.space_group_name_H-M   'P 1'
#
loop_
_entity.id
_entity.type
_entity.pdbx_description
1 polymer ?
#
loop_
_entity_poly.entity_id
_entity_poly.type
_entity_poly.pdbx_seq_one_letter_code
_entity_poly.pdbx_strand_id
1 'polypeptide(L)'
;MLCTAKLLQTMGGTMQILSSPSRGMLVSFQIRTRARFRLLDFQKDFRASFSQQRRQRIISLGLAPETSRALQFLCKDVGIQFTACYCLRHLRESLAT
;
A
#
# COMPACT_ATOMS: atom_id res chain seq x y z
N MET A 1 6.83 -13.86 15.31
CA MET A 1 8.05 -13.61 14.50
C MET A 1 8.15 -14.47 13.25
N LEU A 2 7.74 -15.75 13.27
CA LEU A 2 7.81 -16.64 12.08
C LEU A 2 7.00 -16.14 10.88
N CYS A 3 5.80 -15.58 11.13
CA CYS A 3 4.96 -14.99 10.08
C CYS A 3 5.62 -13.75 9.45
N THR A 4 6.30 -12.95 10.26
CA THR A 4 7.03 -11.75 9.83
C THR A 4 8.20 -12.12 8.93
N ALA A 5 8.99 -13.13 9.31
CA ALA A 5 10.08 -13.64 8.48
C ALA A 5 9.59 -14.20 7.13
N LYS A 6 8.49 -14.97 7.13
CA LYS A 6 7.87 -15.47 5.89
C LYS A 6 7.38 -14.33 4.99
N LEU A 7 6.72 -13.32 5.55
CA LEU A 7 6.26 -12.15 4.81
C LEU A 7 7.42 -11.34 4.22
N LEU A 8 8.51 -11.17 4.95
CA LEU A 8 9.71 -10.51 4.42
C LEU A 8 10.38 -11.31 3.31
N GLN A 9 10.46 -12.63 3.45
CA GLN A 9 10.99 -13.50 2.40
C GLN A 9 10.12 -13.48 1.15
N THR A 10 8.79 -13.53 1.27
CA THR A 10 7.90 -13.37 0.12
C THR A 10 8.07 -12.00 -0.53
N MET A 11 8.35 -10.96 0.26
CA MET A 11 8.72 -9.63 -0.21
C MET A 11 10.17 -9.51 -0.72
N GLY A 12 10.89 -10.61 -0.97
CA GLY A 12 12.28 -10.58 -1.45
C GLY A 12 13.22 -9.78 -0.52
N GLY A 13 12.81 -9.61 0.73
CA GLY A 13 13.53 -8.97 1.80
C GLY A 13 14.15 -9.98 2.75
N THR A 14 14.97 -9.46 3.65
CA THR A 14 15.67 -10.26 4.66
C THR A 14 15.41 -9.67 6.04
N MET A 15 15.40 -10.56 7.03
CA MET A 15 15.24 -10.22 8.44
C MET A 15 16.48 -10.70 9.18
N GLN A 16 17.15 -9.81 9.90
CA GLN A 16 18.30 -10.15 10.75
C GLN A 16 17.90 -9.92 12.20
N ILE A 17 18.07 -10.95 13.04
CA ILE A 17 17.86 -10.86 14.49
C ILE A 17 19.24 -10.91 15.13
N LEU A 18 19.59 -9.83 15.85
CA LEU A 18 20.82 -9.72 16.61
C LEU A 18 20.46 -9.66 18.09
N SER A 19 20.74 -10.73 18.82
CA SER A 19 20.57 -10.75 20.28
C SER A 19 21.93 -10.51 20.95
N SER A 20 22.03 -9.45 21.74
CA SER A 20 23.20 -9.17 22.56
C SER A 20 22.82 -9.24 24.05
N PRO A 21 23.52 -10.03 24.88
CA PRO A 21 23.22 -10.13 26.32
C PRO A 21 23.27 -8.78 27.06
N SER A 22 24.09 -7.84 26.58
CA SER A 22 24.28 -6.52 27.19
C SER A 22 23.43 -5.41 26.58
N ARG A 23 22.86 -5.61 25.39
CA ARG A 23 22.10 -4.58 24.64
C ARG A 23 20.67 -4.99 24.26
N GLY A 24 20.24 -6.19 24.64
CA GLY A 24 18.92 -6.72 24.32
C GLY A 24 18.82 -7.28 22.89
N MET A 25 17.59 -7.39 22.40
CA MET A 25 17.28 -7.95 21.07
C MET A 25 17.04 -6.84 20.05
N LEU A 26 17.85 -6.82 19.00
CA LEU A 26 17.69 -5.97 17.83
C LEU A 26 17.14 -6.79 16.67
N VAL A 27 16.09 -6.27 16.04
CA VAL A 27 15.48 -6.86 14.86
C VAL A 27 15.59 -5.86 13.72
N SER A 28 16.36 -6.21 12.69
CA SER A 28 16.59 -5.40 11.50
C SER A 28 15.88 -6.00 10.30
N PHE A 29 15.23 -5.15 9.52
CA PHE A 29 14.48 -5.53 8.32
C PHE A 29 15.05 -4.84 7.10
N GLN A 30 15.36 -5.59 6.05
CA GLN A 30 15.79 -5.06 4.76
C GLN A 30 14.81 -5.50 3.70
N ILE A 31 14.13 -4.54 3.06
CA ILE A 31 13.16 -4.80 2.00
C ILE A 31 13.68 -4.15 0.73
N ARG A 32 13.79 -4.91 -0.37
CA ARG A 32 14.17 -4.36 -1.67
C ARG A 32 13.02 -3.50 -2.19
N THR A 33 13.23 -2.18 -2.26
CA THR A 33 12.27 -1.19 -2.75
C THR A 33 11.82 -1.39 -4.20
N ARG A 34 12.53 -2.19 -4.99
CA ARG A 34 12.19 -2.50 -6.40
C ARG A 34 11.20 -3.64 -6.58
N ALA A 35 10.72 -4.22 -5.50
CA ALA A 35 9.98 -5.44 -5.61
C ALA A 35 8.51 -5.16 -5.95
N ARG A 36 8.10 -5.64 -7.14
CA ARG A 36 6.77 -5.46 -7.77
C ARG A 36 5.69 -6.32 -7.07
N PHE A 37 5.64 -6.31 -5.75
CA PHE A 37 4.60 -7.04 -5.05
C PHE A 37 3.30 -6.25 -5.11
N ARG A 38 2.28 -6.89 -5.64
CA ARG A 38 0.91 -6.38 -5.60
C ARG A 38 0.25 -6.95 -4.36
N LEU A 39 -0.67 -6.21 -3.74
CA LEU A 39 -1.48 -6.71 -2.62
C LEU A 39 -2.16 -8.06 -2.92
N LEU A 40 -2.48 -8.29 -4.20
CA LEU A 40 -2.97 -9.57 -4.74
C LEU A 40 -2.07 -10.78 -4.46
N ASP A 41 -0.76 -10.57 -4.36
CA ASP A 41 0.21 -11.64 -4.12
C ASP A 41 0.10 -12.19 -2.69
N PHE A 42 -0.47 -11.41 -1.76
CA PHE A 42 -0.66 -11.78 -0.35
C PHE A 42 -2.07 -12.28 -0.05
N GLN A 43 -3.07 -11.82 -0.80
CA GLN A 43 -4.47 -12.19 -0.61
C GLN A 43 -5.17 -12.30 -1.97
N LYS A 44 -5.30 -13.54 -2.46
CA LYS A 44 -5.87 -13.85 -3.78
C LYS A 44 -7.31 -13.34 -3.95
N ASP A 45 -8.08 -13.35 -2.86
CA ASP A 45 -9.49 -12.91 -2.83
C ASP A 45 -9.67 -11.43 -2.50
N PHE A 46 -8.59 -10.66 -2.37
CA PHE A 46 -8.67 -9.26 -2.00
C PHE A 46 -9.55 -8.46 -2.96
N ARG A 47 -9.44 -8.71 -4.28
CA ARG A 47 -10.33 -8.12 -5.28
C ARG A 47 -11.78 -8.56 -5.13
N ALA A 48 -12.03 -9.80 -4.70
CA ALA A 48 -13.38 -10.30 -4.48
C ALA A 48 -14.06 -9.64 -3.27
N SER A 49 -13.28 -9.24 -2.25
CA SER A 49 -13.77 -8.47 -1.10
C SER A 49 -14.26 -7.07 -1.50
N PHE A 50 -13.71 -6.48 -2.56
CA PHE A 50 -14.12 -5.18 -3.08
C PHE A 50 -15.14 -5.24 -4.23
N SER A 51 -15.26 -6.38 -4.93
CA SER A 51 -16.12 -6.51 -6.11
C SER A 51 -17.62 -6.56 -5.79
N GLN A 52 -18.00 -6.91 -4.56
CA GLN A 52 -19.41 -6.90 -4.13
C GLN A 52 -19.94 -5.50 -3.81
N GLN A 53 -19.07 -4.50 -3.67
CA GLN A 53 -19.46 -3.11 -3.44
C GLN A 53 -19.16 -2.27 -4.68
N ARG A 54 -20.20 -1.62 -5.22
CA ARG A 54 -20.18 -0.65 -6.32
C ARG A 54 -18.85 0.10 -6.43
N ARG A 55 -18.27 0.13 -7.64
CA ARG A 55 -17.12 0.94 -8.09
C ARG A 55 -16.60 1.92 -7.01
N GLN A 56 -15.73 1.43 -6.14
CA GLN A 56 -15.19 2.27 -5.08
C GLN A 56 -14.25 3.32 -5.70
N ARG A 57 -14.51 4.59 -5.37
CA ARG A 57 -13.74 5.73 -5.82
C ARG A 57 -13.28 6.54 -4.61
N ILE A 58 -11.99 6.83 -4.54
CA ILE A 58 -11.39 7.74 -3.57
C ILE A 58 -11.15 9.07 -4.27
N ILE A 59 -11.68 10.16 -3.70
CA ILE A 59 -11.43 11.52 -4.17
C ILE A 59 -10.70 12.26 -3.06
N SER A 60 -9.53 12.82 -3.38
CA SER A 60 -8.73 13.60 -2.43
C SER A 60 -8.68 15.07 -2.83
N LEU A 61 -8.69 15.99 -1.86
CA LEU A 61 -8.50 17.41 -2.10
C LEU A 61 -7.20 17.89 -1.43
N GLY A 62 -6.33 18.54 -2.21
CA GLY A 62 -5.17 19.26 -1.65
C GLY A 62 -4.04 18.36 -1.14
N LEU A 63 -3.89 17.14 -1.66
CA LEU A 63 -2.73 16.31 -1.37
C LEU A 63 -1.47 16.84 -2.06
N ALA A 64 -0.33 16.74 -1.38
CA ALA A 64 0.97 16.97 -1.98
C ALA A 64 1.21 16.03 -3.18
N PRO A 65 1.94 16.47 -4.22
CA PRO A 65 2.17 15.68 -5.42
C PRO A 65 2.80 14.30 -5.16
N GLU A 66 3.75 14.20 -4.22
CA GLU A 66 4.37 12.91 -3.87
C GLU A 66 3.34 11.95 -3.25
N THR A 67 2.53 12.47 -2.32
CA THR A 67 1.49 11.68 -1.62
C THR A 67 0.38 11.25 -2.57
N SER A 68 -0.04 12.12 -3.48
CA SER A 68 -1.03 11.81 -4.51
C SER A 68 -0.56 10.68 -5.42
N ARG A 69 0.71 10.70 -5.84
CA ARG A 69 1.27 9.63 -6.68
C ARG A 69 1.33 8.30 -5.94
N ALA A 70 1.80 8.32 -4.69
CA ALA A 70 1.84 7.11 -3.86
C ALA A 70 0.46 6.49 -3.67
N LEU A 71 -0.56 7.31 -3.36
CA LEU A 71 -1.95 6.86 -3.23
C LEU A 71 -2.52 6.34 -4.54
N GLN A 72 -2.22 6.98 -5.67
CA GLN A 72 -2.65 6.52 -6.98
C GLN A 72 -2.09 5.12 -7.32
N PHE A 73 -0.81 4.87 -7.00
CA PHE A 73 -0.21 3.54 -7.17
C PHE A 73 -0.91 2.49 -6.31
N LEU A 74 -1.14 2.79 -5.03
CA LEU A 74 -1.84 1.88 -4.12
C LEU A 74 -3.26 1.59 -4.60
N CYS A 75 -4.02 2.61 -4.96
CA CYS A 75 -5.40 2.45 -5.44
C CYS A 75 -5.45 1.60 -6.72
N LYS A 76 -4.48 1.80 -7.65
CA LYS A 76 -4.36 0.99 -8.86
C LYS A 76 -4.10 -0.48 -8.57
N ASP A 77 -3.28 -0.79 -7.57
CA ASP A 77 -3.00 -2.17 -7.17
C ASP A 77 -4.23 -2.88 -6.60
N VAL A 78 -5.07 -2.14 -5.86
CA VAL A 78 -6.32 -2.64 -5.27
C VAL A 78 -7.49 -2.65 -6.28
N GLY A 79 -7.38 -1.90 -7.38
CA GLY A 79 -8.47 -1.74 -8.35
C GLY A 79 -9.51 -0.68 -7.94
N ILE A 80 -9.12 0.26 -7.08
CA ILE A 80 -9.92 1.41 -6.66
C ILE A 80 -9.62 2.59 -7.59
N GLN A 81 -10.66 3.32 -8.00
CA GLN A 81 -10.49 4.54 -8.78
C GLN A 81 -10.04 5.68 -7.87
N PHE A 82 -8.90 6.30 -8.16
CA PHE A 82 -8.40 7.46 -7.41
C PHE A 82 -8.52 8.73 -8.25
N THR A 83 -9.02 9.81 -7.65
CA THR A 83 -9.09 11.14 -8.28
C THR A 83 -8.48 12.18 -7.35
N ALA A 84 -7.37 12.78 -7.77
CA ALA A 84 -6.77 13.90 -7.07
C ALA A 84 -7.38 15.23 -7.54
N CYS A 85 -7.88 16.03 -6.61
CA CYS A 85 -8.41 17.36 -6.84
C CYS A 85 -7.47 18.40 -6.21
N TYR A 86 -7.07 19.39 -6.99
CA TYR A 86 -6.18 20.47 -6.54
C TYR A 86 -6.93 21.69 -6.01
N CYS A 87 -8.24 21.78 -6.31
CA CYS A 87 -9.10 22.86 -5.87
C CYS A 87 -10.54 22.35 -5.65
N LEU A 88 -11.32 23.12 -4.89
CA LEU A 88 -12.73 22.80 -4.60
C LEU A 88 -13.58 22.68 -5.87
N ARG A 89 -13.23 23.44 -6.92
CA ARG A 89 -13.91 23.34 -8.22
C ARG A 89 -13.73 21.95 -8.85
N HIS A 90 -12.50 21.44 -8.94
CA HIS A 90 -12.22 20.09 -9.46
C HIS A 90 -12.91 19.00 -8.62
N LEU A 91 -13.02 19.20 -7.30
CA LEU A 91 -13.75 18.28 -6.43
C LEU A 91 -15.25 18.24 -6.78
N ARG A 92 -15.89 19.40 -6.98
CA ARG A 92 -17.30 19.47 -7.38
C ARG A 92 -17.54 18.82 -8.73
N GLU A 93 -16.69 19.09 -9.72
CA GLU A 93 -16.74 18.45 -11.04
C GLU A 93 -16.58 16.92 -10.94
N SER A 94 -15.68 16.47 -10.06
CA SER A 94 -15.43 15.04 -9.81
C SER A 94 -16.58 14.33 -9.10
N LEU A 95 -17.34 15.01 -8.23
CA LEU A 95 -18.50 14.45 -7.52
C LEU A 95 -19.76 14.42 -8.37
N ALA A 96 -19.84 15.25 -9.42
CA ALA A 96 -20.97 15.28 -10.34
C ALA A 96 -20.93 14.18 -11.43
N THR A 97 -19.82 13.43 -11.51
CA THR A 97 -19.57 12.31 -12.44
C THR A 97 -19.62 10.96 -11.74
#